data_AF-A0ABD2IUZ6-F1
#
_entry.id   AF-A0ABD2IUZ6-F1
#
_cell.length_a   1.000
_cell.length_b   1.000
_cell.length_c   1.000
_cell.angle_alpha   90.00
_cell.angle_beta   90.00
_cell.angle_gamma   90.00
#
_symmetry.space_group_name_H-M   'P 1'
#
loop_
_entity.id
_entity.type
_entity.pdbx_description
1 polymer ?
#
loop_
_entity_poly.entity_id
_entity_poly.type
_entity_poly.pdbx_seq_one_letter_code
_entity_poly.pdbx_strand_id
1 'polypeptide(L)'
;MSLCWLSHAIPKRFWSILWVDCRVRSAVLTFLFPNCSIPLVEPHLHSLLLTLLHHVLLVFICLFFVPMSRNRWKFNFQSFLLGVVNGWSIAFALVHSSRLHTVTFCIYAYFFSLFHFSEFLMTALTNVESLRPDSFLLNHSPAYWTAAICSWIEFWTRAWAFPTFCSLYVSSIGVCCCIFGEFFRKLAMCHASVGFTHQIAVRRHKDHQLCTQGVYAFLILCNFICAQAYAYFAYRFFEGRIWEEERFLIEFFGQKYIAYQMRVPSGIPYIKGYQN
;
A
#
# COMPACT_ATOMS: atom_id res chain seq x y z
N MET A 1 18.98 17.97 0.41
CA MET A 1 18.08 18.52 -0.63
C MET A 1 16.76 18.87 0.04
N SER A 2 16.35 20.12 -0.05
CA SER A 2 15.17 20.66 0.65
C SER A 2 13.85 20.03 0.18
N LEU A 3 12.95 19.73 1.12
CA LEU A 3 11.54 19.31 0.91
C LEU A 3 10.78 20.16 -0.14
N CYS A 4 11.26 21.38 -0.43
CA CYS A 4 10.75 22.28 -1.45
C CYS A 4 10.77 21.70 -2.89
N TRP A 5 11.66 20.74 -3.21
CA TRP A 5 11.65 20.07 -4.51
C TRP A 5 10.46 19.10 -4.68
N LEU A 6 10.03 18.44 -3.60
CA LEU A 6 8.88 17.52 -3.62
C LEU A 6 7.59 18.26 -3.92
N SER A 7 7.39 19.47 -3.36
CA SER A 7 6.14 20.22 -3.50
C SER A 7 5.93 20.84 -4.89
N HIS A 8 6.98 21.04 -5.68
CA HIS A 8 6.87 21.66 -7.02
C HIS A 8 7.09 20.69 -8.19
N ALA A 9 7.92 19.66 -8.02
CA ALA A 9 8.23 18.72 -9.09
C ALA A 9 7.21 17.57 -9.20
N ILE A 10 6.69 17.07 -8.08
CA ILE A 10 5.74 15.94 -8.08
C ILE A 10 4.44 16.28 -8.82
N PRO A 11 3.76 17.42 -8.57
CA PRO A 11 2.51 17.71 -9.26
C PRO A 11 2.68 17.81 -10.78
N LYS A 12 3.76 18.47 -11.24
CA LYS A 12 4.08 18.59 -12.68
C LYS A 12 4.37 17.23 -13.31
N ARG A 13 5.15 16.38 -12.63
CA ARG A 13 5.48 15.03 -13.09
C ARG A 13 4.27 14.10 -13.07
N PHE A 14 3.38 14.23 -12.08
CA PHE A 14 2.13 13.49 -11.99
C PHE A 14 1.23 13.75 -13.19
N TRP A 15 0.95 15.02 -13.49
CA TRP A 15 0.12 15.37 -14.64
C TRP A 15 0.78 14.89 -15.94
N SER A 16 2.08 15.10 -16.11
CA SER A 16 2.80 14.62 -17.29
C SER A 16 2.68 13.10 -17.49
N ILE A 17 2.92 12.30 -16.45
CA ILE A 17 2.84 10.83 -16.53
C ILE A 17 1.39 10.37 -16.74
N LEU A 18 0.41 11.00 -16.10
CA LEU A 18 -1.01 10.69 -16.29
C LEU A 18 -1.46 10.93 -17.73
N TRP A 19 -0.91 11.96 -18.40
CA TRP A 19 -1.23 12.24 -19.80
C TRP A 19 -0.45 11.37 -20.79
N VAL A 20 0.81 11.02 -20.48
CA VAL A 20 1.71 10.29 -21.39
C VAL A 20 1.60 8.77 -21.26
N ASP A 21 1.53 8.21 -20.06
CA ASP A 21 1.51 6.76 -19.85
C ASP A 21 0.07 6.21 -19.76
N CYS A 22 -0.35 5.53 -20.83
CA CYS A 22 -1.67 4.91 -20.92
C CYS A 22 -1.94 3.88 -19.81
N ARG A 23 -0.92 3.21 -19.25
CA ARG A 23 -1.07 2.22 -18.16
C ARG A 23 -1.49 2.94 -16.88
N VAL A 24 -0.78 4.02 -16.54
CA VAL A 24 -1.06 4.83 -15.34
C VAL A 24 -2.43 5.50 -15.47
N ARG A 25 -2.71 6.12 -16.63
CA ARG A 25 -4.00 6.76 -16.89
C ARG A 25 -5.18 5.81 -16.71
N SER A 26 -5.11 4.64 -17.36
CA SER A 26 -6.19 3.65 -17.29
C SER A 26 -6.34 3.06 -15.88
N ALA A 27 -5.24 2.80 -15.17
CA ALA A 27 -5.28 2.37 -13.77
C ALA A 27 -5.93 3.42 -12.86
N VAL A 28 -5.54 4.70 -12.95
CA VAL A 28 -6.14 5.77 -12.13
C VAL A 28 -7.63 5.92 -12.40
N LEU A 29 -8.04 5.93 -13.67
CA LEU A 29 -9.46 6.01 -14.03
C LEU A 29 -10.25 4.81 -13.50
N THR A 30 -9.71 3.60 -13.64
CA THR A 30 -10.38 2.37 -13.16
C THR A 30 -10.41 2.27 -11.63
N PHE A 31 -9.49 2.90 -10.90
CA PHE A 31 -9.58 3.03 -9.44
C PHE A 31 -10.67 4.01 -9.01
N LEU A 32 -10.76 5.17 -9.68
CA LEU A 32 -11.71 6.22 -9.30
C LEU A 32 -13.15 5.89 -9.69
N PHE A 33 -13.35 5.22 -10.82
CA PHE A 33 -14.68 4.98 -11.38
C PHE A 33 -15.67 4.24 -10.45
N PRO A 34 -15.27 3.18 -9.72
CA PRO A 34 -16.12 2.57 -8.69
C PRO A 34 -16.56 3.51 -7.58
N ASN A 35 -15.76 4.53 -7.24
CA ASN A 35 -16.08 5.47 -6.16
C ASN A 35 -17.25 6.40 -6.51
N CYS A 36 -17.62 6.53 -7.80
CA CYS A 36 -18.84 7.25 -8.20
C CYS A 36 -20.12 6.62 -7.63
N SER A 37 -20.07 5.36 -7.19
CA SER A 37 -21.19 4.66 -6.58
C SER A 37 -21.41 4.99 -5.10
N ILE A 38 -20.48 5.68 -4.44
CA ILE A 38 -20.56 5.99 -2.99
C ILE A 38 -21.89 6.66 -2.61
N PRO A 39 -22.39 7.68 -3.35
CA PRO A 39 -23.64 8.35 -2.99
C PRO A 39 -24.90 7.48 -3.16
N LEU A 40 -24.80 6.34 -3.85
CA LEU A 40 -25.94 5.46 -4.17
C LEU A 40 -26.19 4.41 -3.08
N VAL A 41 -25.29 4.30 -2.10
CA VAL A 41 -25.43 3.32 -1.02
C VAL A 41 -26.35 3.89 0.04
N GLU A 42 -27.59 3.39 0.07
CA GLU A 42 -28.57 3.67 1.11
C GLU A 42 -28.73 2.46 2.06
N PRO A 43 -29.23 2.66 3.29
CA PRO A 43 -29.38 1.60 4.31
C PRO A 43 -30.43 0.51 3.98
N HIS A 44 -31.24 0.65 2.94
CA HIS A 44 -32.33 -0.27 2.62
C HIS A 44 -31.85 -1.51 1.82
N LEU A 45 -32.60 -2.62 1.88
CA LEU A 45 -32.20 -3.85 1.16
C LEU A 45 -32.26 -3.67 -0.38
N HIS A 46 -33.22 -2.88 -0.86
CA HIS A 46 -33.37 -2.57 -2.29
C HIS A 46 -32.20 -1.73 -2.84
N SER A 47 -31.62 -0.84 -2.03
CA SER A 47 -30.45 -0.05 -2.44
C SER A 47 -29.18 -0.89 -2.49
N LEU A 48 -29.07 -1.97 -1.71
CA LEU A 48 -27.92 -2.88 -1.80
C LEU A 48 -27.91 -3.66 -3.12
N LEU A 49 -29.07 -4.17 -3.56
CA LEU A 49 -29.21 -4.83 -4.85
C LEU A 49 -28.94 -3.85 -6.01
N LEU A 50 -29.46 -2.63 -5.92
CA LEU A 50 -29.23 -1.58 -6.91
C LEU A 50 -27.75 -1.18 -6.97
N THR A 51 -27.07 -1.10 -5.82
CA THR A 51 -25.63 -0.83 -5.73
C THR A 51 -24.82 -1.95 -6.38
N LEU A 52 -25.20 -3.22 -6.15
CA LEU A 52 -24.56 -4.38 -6.79
C LEU A 52 -24.75 -4.37 -8.31
N LEU A 53 -25.98 -4.12 -8.79
CA LEU A 53 -26.27 -4.00 -10.22
C LEU A 53 -25.51 -2.84 -10.86
N HIS A 54 -25.39 -1.72 -10.16
CA HIS A 54 -24.57 -0.59 -10.61
C HIS A 54 -23.10 -0.97 -10.71
N HIS A 55 -22.54 -1.69 -9.72
CA HIS A 55 -21.16 -2.18 -9.81
C HIS A 55 -20.94 -3.15 -10.97
N VAL A 56 -21.88 -4.07 -11.22
CA VAL A 56 -21.85 -4.95 -12.39
C VAL A 56 -21.84 -4.12 -13.68
N LEU A 57 -22.69 -3.09 -13.77
CA LEU A 57 -22.69 -2.16 -14.90
C LEU A 57 -21.36 -1.41 -15.02
N LEU A 58 -20.77 -0.92 -13.92
CA LEU A 58 -19.48 -0.25 -13.92
C LEU A 58 -18.35 -1.20 -14.36
N VAL A 59 -18.39 -2.48 -13.96
CA VAL A 59 -17.49 -3.52 -14.48
C VAL A 59 -17.63 -3.64 -16.00
N PHE A 60 -18.86 -3.75 -16.52
CA PHE A 60 -19.10 -3.85 -17.96
C PHE A 60 -18.61 -2.60 -18.70
N ILE A 61 -18.84 -1.39 -18.19
CA ILE A 61 -18.35 -0.14 -18.76
C ILE A 61 -16.81 -0.12 -18.73
N CYS A 62 -16.18 -0.52 -17.63
CA CYS A 62 -14.72 -0.64 -17.56
C CYS A 62 -14.16 -1.66 -18.57
N LEU A 63 -14.80 -2.81 -18.73
CA LEU A 63 -14.39 -3.83 -19.70
C LEU A 63 -14.57 -3.35 -21.15
N PHE A 64 -15.61 -2.56 -21.42
CA PHE A 64 -15.97 -2.11 -22.78
C PHE A 64 -15.19 -0.86 -23.22
N PHE A 65 -15.07 0.15 -22.37
CA PHE A 65 -14.50 1.46 -22.73
C PHE A 65 -13.03 1.62 -22.37
N VAL A 66 -12.48 0.83 -21.44
CA VAL A 66 -11.05 0.87 -21.15
C VAL A 66 -10.38 -0.14 -22.07
N PRO A 67 -9.69 0.28 -23.14
CA PRO A 67 -9.16 -0.65 -24.13
C PRO A 67 -8.20 -1.64 -23.46
N MET A 68 -8.68 -2.85 -23.25
CA MET A 68 -7.95 -4.00 -22.71
C MET A 68 -7.01 -4.54 -23.79
N SER A 69 -5.96 -3.78 -24.12
CA SER A 69 -4.81 -4.42 -24.76
C SER A 69 -4.31 -5.52 -23.82
N ARG A 70 -3.82 -6.62 -24.40
CA ARG A 70 -3.33 -7.82 -23.69
C ARG A 70 -2.36 -7.52 -22.53
N ASN A 71 -1.65 -6.39 -22.56
CA ASN A 71 -0.69 -6.00 -21.52
C ASN A 71 -1.27 -5.06 -20.44
N ARG A 72 -2.42 -4.41 -20.66
CA ARG A 72 -3.01 -3.43 -19.73
C ARG A 72 -4.07 -3.98 -18.80
N TRP A 73 -4.70 -5.10 -19.15
CA TRP A 73 -5.84 -5.63 -18.41
C TRP A 73 -5.52 -5.91 -16.94
N LYS A 74 -4.32 -6.41 -16.63
CA LYS A 74 -3.90 -6.71 -15.24
C LYS A 74 -3.90 -5.47 -14.36
N PHE A 75 -3.31 -4.37 -14.86
CA PHE A 75 -3.29 -3.09 -14.15
C PHE A 75 -4.70 -2.59 -13.88
N ASN A 76 -5.55 -2.58 -14.91
CA ASN A 76 -6.92 -2.11 -14.81
C ASN A 76 -7.76 -2.96 -13.88
N PHE A 77 -7.59 -4.28 -13.93
CA PHE A 77 -8.33 -5.22 -13.09
C PHE A 77 -7.96 -5.07 -11.61
N GLN A 78 -6.66 -5.06 -11.28
CA GLN A 78 -6.18 -4.85 -9.91
C GLN A 78 -6.62 -3.48 -9.37
N SER A 79 -6.46 -2.44 -10.20
CA SER A 79 -6.86 -1.07 -9.85
C SER A 79 -8.36 -0.92 -9.63
N PHE A 80 -9.17 -1.56 -10.48
CA PHE A 80 -10.62 -1.60 -10.33
C PHE A 80 -11.05 -2.29 -9.04
N LEU A 81 -10.50 -3.47 -8.72
CA LEU A 81 -10.80 -4.18 -7.49
C LEU A 81 -10.47 -3.34 -6.25
N LEU A 82 -9.31 -2.69 -6.25
CA LEU A 82 -8.93 -1.76 -5.19
C LEU A 82 -9.92 -0.58 -5.11
N GLY A 83 -10.33 -0.03 -6.24
CA GLY A 83 -11.34 1.03 -6.31
C GLY A 83 -12.69 0.62 -5.72
N VAL A 84 -13.16 -0.60 -6.02
CA VAL A 84 -14.39 -1.15 -5.43
C VAL A 84 -14.25 -1.28 -3.90
N VAL A 85 -13.15 -1.88 -3.42
CA VAL A 85 -12.90 -2.01 -1.98
C VAL A 85 -12.85 -0.63 -1.32
N ASN A 86 -12.22 0.36 -1.95
CA ASN A 86 -12.13 1.72 -1.43
C ASN A 86 -13.51 2.39 -1.34
N GLY A 87 -14.27 2.36 -2.42
CA GLY A 87 -15.59 2.98 -2.50
C GLY A 87 -16.59 2.34 -1.53
N TRP A 88 -16.63 1.01 -1.47
CA TRP A 88 -17.49 0.30 -0.51
C TRP A 88 -17.10 0.59 0.93
N SER A 89 -15.81 0.70 1.22
CA SER A 89 -15.34 1.04 2.57
C SER A 89 -15.88 2.40 3.02
N ILE A 90 -15.80 3.42 2.17
CA ILE A 90 -16.33 4.76 2.47
C ILE A 90 -17.86 4.69 2.62
N ALA A 91 -18.53 4.10 1.64
CA ALA A 91 -19.99 4.07 1.60
C ALA A 91 -20.60 3.31 2.79
N PHE A 92 -20.05 2.15 3.14
CA PHE A 92 -20.51 1.39 4.31
C PHE A 92 -20.21 2.09 5.62
N ALA A 93 -19.07 2.78 5.74
CA ALA A 93 -18.76 3.55 6.94
C ALA A 93 -19.76 4.69 7.17
N LEU A 94 -20.21 5.36 6.09
CA LEU A 94 -21.20 6.43 6.17
C LEU A 94 -22.59 5.89 6.55
N VAL A 95 -23.05 4.84 5.87
CA VAL A 95 -24.38 4.25 6.09
C VAL A 95 -24.51 3.57 7.46
N HIS A 96 -23.45 2.89 7.90
CA HIS A 96 -23.43 2.13 9.16
C HIS A 96 -22.63 2.86 10.24
N SER A 97 -22.63 4.19 10.23
CA SER A 97 -21.87 5.04 11.16
C SER A 97 -22.17 4.76 12.64
N SER A 98 -23.36 4.24 12.95
CA SER A 98 -23.75 3.83 14.32
C SER A 98 -23.09 2.53 14.80
N ARG A 99 -22.53 1.71 13.90
CA ARG A 99 -21.90 0.42 14.22
C ARG A 99 -20.38 0.54 14.24
N LEU A 100 -19.82 0.74 15.42
CA LEU A 100 -18.39 0.98 15.62
C LEU A 100 -17.47 -0.09 14.99
N HIS A 101 -17.83 -1.37 15.09
CA HIS A 101 -17.05 -2.47 14.50
C HIS A 101 -17.04 -2.39 12.97
N THR A 102 -18.19 -2.14 12.35
CA THR A 102 -18.32 -2.00 10.90
C THR A 102 -17.49 -0.82 10.42
N VAL A 103 -17.61 0.34 11.07
CA VAL A 103 -16.82 1.54 10.74
C VAL A 103 -15.33 1.26 10.88
N THR A 104 -14.90 0.59 11.94
CA THR A 104 -13.48 0.25 12.16
C THR A 104 -12.92 -0.66 11.05
N PHE A 105 -13.68 -1.69 10.65
CA PHE A 105 -13.28 -2.56 9.54
C PHE A 105 -13.25 -1.82 8.19
N CYS A 106 -14.24 -0.95 7.95
CA CYS A 106 -14.28 -0.10 6.76
C CYS A 106 -13.07 0.85 6.70
N ILE A 107 -12.67 1.46 7.81
CA ILE A 107 -11.46 2.30 7.86
C ILE A 107 -10.22 1.46 7.53
N TYR A 108 -10.09 0.26 8.10
CA TYR A 108 -9.00 -0.67 7.75
C TYR A 108 -8.98 -1.00 6.25
N ALA A 109 -10.12 -1.37 5.66
CA ALA A 109 -10.22 -1.73 4.26
C ALA A 109 -9.95 -0.55 3.31
N TYR A 110 -10.32 0.67 3.72
CA TYR A 110 -9.96 1.91 3.03
C TYR A 110 -8.44 2.11 2.97
N PHE A 111 -7.75 2.03 4.11
CA PHE A 111 -6.28 2.17 4.16
C PHE A 111 -5.56 1.03 3.44
N PHE A 112 -6.06 -0.20 3.55
CA PHE A 112 -5.54 -1.35 2.82
C PHE A 112 -5.57 -1.11 1.30
N SER A 113 -6.74 -0.68 0.78
CA SER A 113 -6.89 -0.40 -0.64
C SER A 113 -6.00 0.76 -1.09
N LEU A 114 -5.98 1.86 -0.32
CA LEU A 114 -5.14 3.01 -0.61
C LEU A 114 -3.66 2.66 -0.63
N PHE A 115 -3.18 1.91 0.35
CA PHE A 115 -1.78 1.49 0.42
C PHE A 115 -1.34 0.78 -0.85
N HIS A 116 -2.11 -0.20 -1.31
CA HIS A 116 -1.76 -0.97 -2.51
C HIS A 116 -1.85 -0.14 -3.79
N PHE A 117 -2.84 0.76 -3.89
CA PHE A 117 -2.96 1.66 -5.04
C PHE A 117 -1.87 2.74 -5.07
N SER A 118 -1.53 3.32 -3.91
CA SER A 118 -0.51 4.35 -3.77
C SER A 118 0.90 3.82 -4.01
N GLU A 119 1.17 2.53 -3.74
CA GLU A 119 2.42 1.86 -4.14
C GLU A 119 2.60 1.84 -5.65
N PHE A 120 1.57 1.42 -6.38
CA PHE A 120 1.57 1.46 -7.84
C PHE A 120 1.78 2.88 -8.34
N LEU A 121 1.02 3.84 -7.80
CA LEU A 121 1.08 5.23 -8.23
C LEU A 121 2.44 5.86 -7.96
N MET A 122 3.02 5.65 -6.77
CA MET A 122 4.34 6.20 -6.46
C MET A 122 5.44 5.53 -7.26
N THR A 123 5.35 4.24 -7.53
CA THR A 123 6.28 3.56 -8.45
C THR A 123 6.22 4.17 -9.85
N ALA A 124 5.01 4.47 -10.34
CA ALA A 124 4.85 5.15 -11.62
C ALA A 124 5.47 6.56 -11.62
N LEU A 125 5.35 7.30 -10.51
CA LEU A 125 5.87 8.66 -10.39
C LEU A 125 7.39 8.73 -10.24
N THR A 126 7.99 7.75 -9.57
CA THR A 126 9.42 7.74 -9.28
C THR A 126 10.20 6.98 -10.35
N ASN A 127 9.73 5.79 -10.72
CA ASN A 127 10.41 4.85 -11.62
C ASN A 127 9.43 4.10 -12.56
N VAL A 128 8.90 4.84 -13.55
CA VAL A 128 7.92 4.34 -14.55
C VAL A 128 8.42 3.16 -15.39
N GLU A 129 9.75 3.02 -15.56
CA GLU A 129 10.36 1.94 -16.34
C GLU A 129 10.25 0.59 -15.61
N SER A 130 10.29 0.61 -14.28
CA SER A 130 10.12 -0.57 -13.43
C SER A 130 8.65 -1.00 -13.25
N LEU A 131 7.70 -0.21 -13.78
CA LEU A 131 6.27 -0.38 -13.53
C LEU A 131 5.73 -1.70 -14.08
N ARG A 132 5.23 -2.55 -13.18
CA ARG A 132 4.66 -3.87 -13.47
C ARG A 132 3.32 -4.05 -12.75
N PRO A 133 2.47 -5.02 -13.16
CA PRO A 133 1.27 -5.35 -12.38
C PRO A 133 1.56 -5.78 -10.94
N ASP A 134 2.78 -6.27 -10.68
CA ASP A 134 3.21 -6.62 -9.32
C ASP A 134 3.50 -5.38 -8.45
N SER A 135 3.60 -4.18 -9.04
CA SER A 135 3.85 -2.92 -8.31
C SER A 135 2.68 -2.50 -7.40
N PHE A 136 1.49 -3.09 -7.57
CA PHE A 136 0.39 -2.96 -6.59
C PHE A 136 0.68 -3.72 -5.29
N LEU A 137 1.68 -4.60 -5.27
CA LEU A 137 2.02 -5.48 -4.15
C LEU A 137 0.85 -6.37 -3.68
N LEU A 138 -0.05 -6.75 -4.58
CA LEU A 138 -1.12 -7.71 -4.27
C LEU A 138 -0.61 -9.17 -4.32
N ASN A 139 0.43 -9.43 -5.12
CA ASN A 139 1.06 -10.74 -5.24
C ASN A 139 2.05 -10.97 -4.10
N HIS A 140 1.51 -11.13 -2.89
CA HIS A 140 2.27 -11.57 -1.72
C HIS A 140 2.27 -13.10 -1.54
N SER A 141 3.11 -13.58 -0.62
CA SER A 141 3.19 -15.01 -0.29
C SER A 141 1.87 -15.54 0.27
N PRO A 142 1.59 -16.85 0.17
CA PRO A 142 0.40 -17.45 0.79
C PRO A 142 0.29 -17.12 2.28
N ALA A 143 1.42 -17.08 3.00
CA ALA A 143 1.47 -16.75 4.42
C ALA A 143 0.91 -15.35 4.74
N TYR A 144 1.17 -14.35 3.88
CA TYR A 144 0.60 -13.01 4.03
C TYR A 144 -0.93 -13.04 3.95
N TRP A 145 -1.48 -13.72 2.94
CA TRP A 145 -2.93 -13.83 2.77
C TRP A 145 -3.57 -14.64 3.88
N THR A 146 -2.92 -15.71 4.35
CA THR A 146 -3.38 -16.46 5.52
C THR A 146 -3.44 -15.56 6.76
N ALA A 147 -2.38 -14.79 7.04
CA ALA A 147 -2.35 -13.89 8.17
C ALA A 147 -3.44 -12.80 8.08
N ALA A 148 -3.68 -12.26 6.87
CA ALA A 148 -4.73 -11.27 6.64
C ALA A 148 -6.12 -11.86 6.89
N ILE A 149 -6.42 -13.03 6.32
CA ILE A 149 -7.71 -13.71 6.49
C ILE A 149 -7.92 -14.09 7.96
N CYS A 150 -6.89 -14.62 8.63
CA CYS A 150 -6.96 -14.91 10.07
C CYS A 150 -7.27 -13.64 10.87
N SER A 151 -6.66 -12.50 10.54
CA SER A 151 -6.93 -11.23 11.21
C SER A 151 -8.38 -10.75 11.02
N TRP A 152 -8.97 -11.01 9.85
CA TRP A 152 -10.36 -10.66 9.56
C TRP A 152 -11.33 -11.57 10.32
N ILE A 153 -11.05 -12.88 10.36
CA ILE A 153 -11.83 -13.85 11.15
C ILE A 153 -11.76 -13.50 12.63
N GLU A 154 -10.57 -13.23 13.17
CA GLU A 154 -10.38 -12.79 14.57
C GLU A 154 -11.17 -11.52 14.85
N PHE A 155 -11.15 -10.54 13.94
CA PHE A 155 -11.88 -9.30 14.10
C PHE A 155 -13.39 -9.52 14.20
N TRP A 156 -13.98 -10.26 13.26
CA TRP A 156 -15.43 -10.45 13.22
C TRP A 156 -15.93 -11.41 14.31
N THR A 157 -15.16 -12.45 14.65
CA THR A 157 -15.49 -13.35 15.77
C THR A 157 -15.48 -12.59 17.09
N ARG A 158 -14.48 -11.74 17.33
CA ARG A 158 -14.45 -10.85 18.50
C ARG A 158 -15.56 -9.81 18.48
N ALA A 159 -15.87 -9.21 17.33
CA ALA A 159 -16.96 -8.24 17.22
C ALA A 159 -18.33 -8.87 17.55
N TRP A 160 -18.52 -10.14 17.17
CA TRP A 160 -19.72 -10.91 17.47
C TRP A 160 -19.79 -11.38 18.93
N ALA A 161 -18.70 -11.93 19.47
CA ALA A 161 -18.66 -12.49 20.83
C ALA A 161 -18.55 -11.42 21.93
N PHE A 162 -17.82 -10.34 21.66
CA PHE A 162 -17.46 -9.30 22.63
C PHE A 162 -17.63 -7.89 22.06
N PRO A 163 -18.87 -7.44 21.78
CA PRO A 163 -19.13 -6.18 21.08
C PRO A 163 -18.69 -4.93 21.86
N THR A 164 -18.51 -5.02 23.18
CA THR A 164 -18.08 -3.91 24.05
C THR A 164 -16.57 -3.69 24.07
N PHE A 165 -15.76 -4.61 23.54
CA PHE A 165 -14.29 -4.55 23.59
C PHE A 165 -13.67 -3.70 22.46
N CYS A 166 -14.47 -3.03 21.63
CA CYS A 166 -13.94 -2.12 20.62
C CYS A 166 -13.69 -0.74 21.23
N SER A 167 -12.42 -0.38 21.38
CA SER A 167 -12.01 0.94 21.88
C SER A 167 -11.68 1.88 20.72
N LEU A 168 -12.39 3.01 20.66
CA LEU A 168 -12.11 4.09 19.71
C LEU A 168 -10.68 4.59 19.83
N TYR A 169 -10.16 4.76 21.06
CA TYR A 169 -8.79 5.23 21.30
C TYR A 169 -7.74 4.33 20.62
N VAL A 170 -7.92 3.02 20.77
CA VAL A 170 -7.04 2.00 20.23
C VAL A 170 -7.12 1.97 18.70
N SER A 171 -8.32 2.15 18.13
CA SER A 171 -8.51 2.31 16.68
C SER A 171 -7.87 3.59 16.13
N SER A 172 -8.01 4.72 16.84
CA SER A 172 -7.43 6.01 16.46
C SER A 172 -5.90 5.98 16.43
N ILE A 173 -5.25 5.34 17.42
CA ILE A 173 -3.79 5.13 17.40
C ILE A 173 -3.39 4.34 16.14
N GLY A 174 -4.13 3.28 15.82
CA GLY A 174 -3.91 2.50 14.59
C GLY A 174 -3.99 3.36 13.33
N VAL A 175 -5.02 4.20 13.20
CA VAL A 175 -5.17 5.12 12.06
C VAL A 175 -3.99 6.10 11.98
N CYS A 176 -3.58 6.71 13.10
CA CYS A 176 -2.43 7.61 13.13
C CYS A 176 -1.17 6.91 12.61
N CYS A 177 -0.86 5.73 13.15
CA CYS A 177 0.28 4.95 12.69
C CYS A 177 0.16 4.59 11.20
N CYS A 178 -1.05 4.36 10.66
CA CYS A 178 -1.26 4.00 9.25
C CYS A 178 -0.85 5.16 8.36
N ILE A 179 -1.30 6.36 8.72
CA ILE A 179 -0.97 7.60 8.04
C ILE A 179 0.54 7.86 8.11
N PHE A 180 1.15 7.71 9.29
CA PHE A 180 2.59 7.89 9.46
C PHE A 180 3.41 6.90 8.64
N GLY A 181 3.10 5.60 8.72
CA GLY A 181 3.79 4.55 7.97
C GLY A 181 3.64 4.72 6.46
N GLU A 182 2.43 5.09 6.00
CA GLU A 182 2.17 5.41 4.61
C GLU A 182 3.01 6.60 4.14
N PHE A 183 3.02 7.69 4.90
CA PHE A 183 3.82 8.87 4.59
C PHE A 183 5.31 8.54 4.46
N PHE A 184 5.89 7.85 5.45
CA PHE A 184 7.32 7.52 5.44
C PHE A 184 7.70 6.57 4.32
N ARG A 185 6.85 5.58 4.05
CA ARG A 185 7.07 4.65 2.93
C ARG A 185 7.12 5.39 1.60
N LYS A 186 6.18 6.30 1.36
CA LYS A 186 6.11 7.05 0.10
C LYS A 186 7.24 8.08 0.01
N LEU A 187 7.64 8.67 1.12
CA LEU A 187 8.82 9.53 1.20
C LEU A 187 10.10 8.75 0.87
N ALA A 188 10.25 7.51 1.36
CA ALA A 188 11.37 6.64 1.03
C ALA A 188 11.39 6.27 -0.46
N MET A 189 10.24 5.95 -1.06
CA MET A 189 10.12 5.72 -2.50
C MET A 189 10.53 6.95 -3.32
N CYS A 190 10.12 8.15 -2.90
CA CYS A 190 10.55 9.39 -3.53
C CYS A 190 12.05 9.65 -3.38
N HIS A 191 12.61 9.37 -2.20
CA HIS A 191 14.02 9.61 -1.92
C HIS A 191 14.92 8.64 -2.69
N ALA A 192 14.60 7.34 -2.68
CA ALA A 192 15.35 6.30 -3.39
C ALA A 192 15.08 6.28 -4.90
N SER A 193 13.90 6.76 -5.35
CA SER A 193 13.52 6.94 -6.75
C SER A 193 13.86 5.73 -7.63
N VAL A 194 14.77 5.86 -8.60
CA VAL A 194 15.22 4.80 -9.52
C VAL A 194 15.89 3.64 -8.79
N GLY A 195 16.48 3.88 -7.61
CA GLY A 195 17.08 2.85 -6.76
C GLY A 195 16.07 2.07 -5.91
N PHE A 196 14.79 2.46 -5.88
CA PHE A 196 13.76 1.71 -5.19
C PHE A 196 13.18 0.63 -6.12
N THR A 197 13.60 -0.61 -5.94
CA THR A 197 13.03 -1.77 -6.63
C THR A 197 12.33 -2.70 -5.64
N HIS A 198 11.11 -3.15 -5.98
CA HIS A 198 10.35 -4.08 -5.12
C HIS A 198 11.06 -5.42 -4.93
N GLN A 199 11.83 -5.85 -5.93
CA GLN A 199 12.74 -6.98 -5.87
C GLN A 199 14.16 -6.53 -5.53
N ILE A 200 14.87 -7.33 -4.75
CA ILE A 200 16.27 -7.10 -4.41
C ILE A 200 17.07 -7.06 -5.72
N ALA A 201 17.78 -5.96 -5.94
CA ALA A 201 18.59 -5.79 -7.14
C ALA A 201 19.84 -6.67 -7.04
N VAL A 202 19.84 -7.82 -7.73
CA VAL A 202 20.98 -8.76 -7.77
C VAL A 202 22.08 -8.28 -8.74
N ARG A 203 21.80 -7.32 -9.63
CA ARG A 203 22.78 -6.76 -10.57
C ARG A 203 22.80 -5.24 -10.53
N ARG A 204 24.00 -4.68 -10.46
CA ARG A 204 24.25 -3.22 -10.48
C ARG A 204 23.95 -2.61 -11.84
N HIS A 205 22.94 -1.73 -11.91
CA HIS A 205 22.71 -0.84 -13.05
C HIS A 205 23.54 0.45 -12.92
N LYS A 206 23.97 1.05 -14.04
CA LYS A 206 24.87 2.22 -14.08
C LYS A 206 24.32 3.47 -13.35
N ASP A 207 23.01 3.55 -13.16
CA ASP A 207 22.32 4.71 -12.58
C ASP A 207 22.00 4.58 -11.07
N HIS A 208 22.43 3.50 -10.39
CA HIS A 208 22.20 3.33 -8.95
C HIS A 208 23.04 4.31 -8.13
N GLN A 209 22.39 5.26 -7.46
CA GLN A 209 23.00 6.13 -6.46
C GLN A 209 22.57 5.72 -5.05
N LEU A 210 23.50 5.78 -4.11
CA LEU A 210 23.25 5.44 -2.71
C LEU A 210 22.52 6.57 -1.99
N CYS A 211 21.30 6.31 -1.54
CA CYS A 211 20.50 7.26 -0.76
C CYS A 211 20.76 7.08 0.75
N THR A 212 21.17 8.15 1.43
CA THR A 212 21.74 8.11 2.79
C THR A 212 20.87 8.79 3.87
N GLN A 213 19.60 9.11 3.58
CA GLN A 213 18.70 9.81 4.51
C GLN A 213 17.34 9.09 4.56
N GLY A 214 16.92 8.54 5.71
CA GLY A 214 15.66 7.79 5.78
C GLY A 214 15.14 7.48 7.17
N VAL A 215 13.81 7.33 7.26
CA VAL A 215 13.00 7.34 8.49
C VAL A 215 12.12 6.09 8.51
N TYR A 216 12.37 5.17 9.44
CA TYR A 216 11.55 3.96 9.61
C TYR A 216 11.24 3.76 11.09
N ALA A 217 9.96 3.71 11.47
CA ALA A 217 9.46 2.94 12.63
C ALA A 217 7.91 2.96 12.74
N PHE A 218 7.39 1.82 13.21
CA PHE A 218 6.11 1.56 13.92
C PHE A 218 4.90 0.95 13.16
N LEU A 219 4.22 0.05 13.90
CA LEU A 219 3.31 -1.03 13.48
C LEU A 219 1.87 -0.77 13.95
N ILE A 220 0.91 -1.42 13.26
CA ILE A 220 -0.53 -1.37 13.52
C ILE A 220 -1.11 -2.76 13.40
N LEU A 221 -1.88 -3.17 14.40
CA LEU A 221 -3.29 -3.53 14.34
C LEU A 221 -3.66 -4.03 15.72
N CYS A 222 -4.85 -3.72 16.20
CA CYS A 222 -5.24 -3.98 17.59
C CYS A 222 -5.79 -5.40 17.79
N ASN A 223 -5.10 -6.38 17.20
CA ASN A 223 -5.25 -7.80 17.48
C ASN A 223 -4.06 -8.20 18.34
N PHE A 224 -4.20 -8.44 19.63
CA PHE A 224 -3.02 -8.70 20.48
C PHE A 224 -2.16 -9.87 19.98
N ILE A 225 -2.80 -10.92 19.45
CA ILE A 225 -2.13 -12.11 18.93
C ILE A 225 -1.64 -11.87 17.50
N CYS A 226 -2.51 -11.43 16.58
CA CYS A 226 -2.07 -11.15 15.20
C CYS A 226 -1.07 -9.99 15.12
N ALA A 227 -1.11 -8.98 15.99
CA ALA A 227 -0.12 -7.90 16.02
C ALA A 227 1.25 -8.41 16.42
N GLN A 228 1.34 -9.29 17.43
CA GLN A 228 2.61 -9.91 17.79
C GLN A 228 3.12 -10.82 16.68
N ALA A 229 2.23 -11.59 16.05
CA ALA A 229 2.60 -12.42 14.91
C ALA A 229 3.06 -11.57 13.71
N TYR A 230 2.30 -10.55 13.31
CA TYR A 230 2.67 -9.62 12.23
C TYR A 230 3.95 -8.87 12.56
N ALA A 231 4.11 -8.37 13.78
CA ALA A 231 5.34 -7.73 14.24
C ALA A 231 6.53 -8.69 14.12
N TYR A 232 6.39 -9.93 14.58
CA TYR A 232 7.42 -10.95 14.50
C TYR A 232 7.75 -11.34 13.05
N PHE A 233 6.75 -11.63 12.21
CA PHE A 233 6.97 -12.01 10.82
C PHE A 233 7.49 -10.85 9.98
N ALA A 234 7.00 -9.63 10.19
CA ALA A 234 7.55 -8.42 9.57
C ALA A 234 9.00 -8.21 10.01
N TYR A 235 9.29 -8.33 11.31
CA TYR A 235 10.64 -8.23 11.85
C TYR A 235 11.58 -9.23 11.18
N ARG A 236 11.22 -10.52 11.13
CA ARG A 236 12.02 -11.58 10.51
C ARG A 236 12.18 -11.40 9.01
N PHE A 237 11.14 -10.93 8.32
CA PHE A 237 11.19 -10.60 6.90
C PHE A 237 12.17 -9.45 6.63
N PHE A 238 12.07 -8.36 7.40
CA PHE A 238 12.97 -7.22 7.25
C PHE A 238 14.39 -7.55 7.67
N GLU A 239 14.60 -8.37 8.71
CA GLU A 239 15.92 -8.84 9.12
C GLU A 239 16.63 -9.58 7.99
N GLY A 240 15.97 -10.55 7.37
CA GLY A 240 16.53 -11.29 6.24
C GLY A 240 16.77 -10.40 5.02
N ARG A 241 15.81 -9.53 4.69
CA ARG A 241 15.92 -8.63 3.54
C ARG A 241 17.04 -7.61 3.70
N ILE A 242 17.13 -6.95 4.87
CA ILE A 242 18.17 -5.97 5.16
C ILE A 242 19.54 -6.64 5.10
N TRP A 243 19.69 -7.85 5.68
CA TRP A 243 20.95 -8.57 5.61
C TRP A 243 21.38 -8.87 4.16
N GLU A 244 20.47 -9.34 3.31
CA GLU A 244 20.79 -9.58 1.90
C GLU A 244 21.04 -8.30 1.09
N GLU A 245 20.22 -7.26 1.28
CA GLU A 245 20.40 -5.98 0.61
C GLU A 245 21.74 -5.34 1.00
N GLU A 246 22.10 -5.32 2.28
CA GLU A 246 23.37 -4.76 2.74
C GLU A 246 24.59 -5.54 2.22
N ARG A 247 24.50 -6.87 2.12
CA ARG A 247 25.54 -7.68 1.47
C ARG A 247 25.80 -7.20 0.03
N PHE A 248 24.74 -7.03 -0.76
CA PHE A 248 24.85 -6.53 -2.13
C PHE A 248 25.28 -5.06 -2.19
N LEU A 249 24.83 -4.21 -1.27
CA LEU A 249 25.22 -2.80 -1.22
C LEU A 249 26.72 -2.64 -0.88
N ILE A 250 27.28 -3.48 -0.02
CA ILE A 250 28.72 -3.55 0.23
C ILE A 250 29.45 -4.05 -1.02
N GLU A 251 28.93 -5.06 -1.72
CA GLU A 251 29.50 -5.52 -3.00
C GLU A 251 29.49 -4.41 -4.07
N PHE A 252 28.42 -3.61 -4.13
CA PHE A 252 28.26 -2.55 -5.13
C PHE A 252 29.06 -1.28 -4.82
N PHE A 253 29.13 -0.87 -3.55
CA PHE A 253 29.65 0.43 -3.14
C PHE A 253 30.89 0.35 -2.22
N GLY A 254 31.26 -0.84 -1.76
CA GLY A 254 32.44 -1.10 -0.94
C GLY A 254 32.50 -0.22 0.31
N GLN A 255 33.65 0.41 0.50
CA GLN A 255 33.93 1.22 1.70
C GLN A 255 32.99 2.42 1.89
N LYS A 256 32.35 2.90 0.82
CA LYS A 256 31.36 3.98 0.91
C LYS A 256 30.12 3.54 1.68
N TYR A 257 29.67 2.29 1.50
CA TYR A 257 28.52 1.77 2.24
C TYR A 257 28.88 1.41 3.68
N ILE A 258 30.07 0.87 3.91
CA ILE A 258 30.58 0.57 5.27
C ILE A 258 30.67 1.86 6.10
N ALA A 259 31.19 2.95 5.53
CA ALA A 259 31.24 4.25 6.19
C ALA A 259 29.84 4.84 6.46
N TYR A 260 28.85 4.51 5.63
CA TYR A 260 27.46 4.92 5.82
C TYR A 260 26.78 4.14 6.94
N GLN A 261 26.96 2.81 6.98
CA GLN A 261 26.38 1.91 7.99
C GLN A 261 26.84 2.25 9.42
N MET A 262 28.07 2.76 9.58
CA MET A 262 28.56 3.25 10.89
C MET A 262 27.87 4.52 11.37
N ARG A 263 27.25 5.29 10.48
CA ARG A 263 26.64 6.60 10.79
C ARG A 263 25.12 6.53 10.90
N VAL A 264 24.49 5.58 10.20
CA VAL A 264 23.05 5.46 10.11
C VAL A 264 22.62 4.05 10.52
N PRO A 265 21.89 3.89 11.64
CA PRO A 265 21.36 2.59 12.02
C PRO A 265 20.30 2.12 11.02
N SER A 266 20.05 0.81 10.97
CA SER A 266 19.08 0.17 10.06
C SER A 266 17.64 0.72 10.17
N GLY A 267 17.31 1.40 11.27
CA GLY A 267 16.00 1.98 11.53
C GLY A 267 15.01 1.00 12.18
N ILE A 268 15.33 -0.29 12.27
CA ILE A 268 14.50 -1.28 12.98
C ILE A 268 15.26 -1.70 14.26
N PRO A 269 14.63 -1.58 15.45
CA PRO A 269 15.30 -1.95 16.71
C PRO A 269 15.87 -3.36 16.64
N TYR A 270 17.09 -3.57 17.14
CA TYR A 270 17.76 -4.89 17.19
C TYR A 270 18.22 -5.52 15.87
N ILE A 271 17.93 -4.92 14.70
CA ILE A 271 18.47 -5.38 13.42
C ILE A 271 19.79 -4.67 13.13
N LYS A 272 20.90 -5.42 13.13
CA LYS A 272 22.25 -4.88 12.88
C LYS A 272 22.65 -4.84 11.39
N GLY A 273 21.93 -5.58 10.56
CA GLY A 273 22.24 -5.70 9.13
C GLY A 273 23.41 -6.64 8.83
N TYR A 274 24.06 -6.49 7.67
CA TYR A 274 25.21 -7.33 7.27
C TYR A 274 26.50 -6.72 7.81
N GLN A 275 27.17 -7.46 8.70
CA GLN A 275 28.47 -7.09 9.28
C GLN A 275 29.39 -8.30 9.11
N ASN A 276 30.55 -8.09 8.46
CA ASN A 276 31.59 -9.11 8.35
C ASN A 276 32.30 -9.33 9.69
#